data_AF-A0A527ZHH5-F1
#
_entry.id   AF-A0A527ZHH5-F1
#
_cell.length_a   1.000
_cell.length_b   1.000
_cell.length_c   1.000
_cell.angle_alpha   90.00
_cell.angle_beta   90.00
_cell.angle_gamma   90.00
#
_symmetry.space_group_name_H-M   'P 1'
#
loop_
_entity.id
_entity.type
_entity.pdbx_description
1 polymer ?
#
loop_
_entity_poly.entity_id
_entity_poly.type
_entity_poly.pdbx_seq_one_letter_code
_entity_poly.pdbx_strand_id
1 'polypeptide(L)'
;AVSVLSVLLFGAIALLWLRSESALALAPVAGAVLMMAEFSDAARAATPDLLCSALFLGGLFAYVRGREVAAAILLFLAFMARPDSIVFLAIFAVLLVGYRQKAWGALAGFAASLVAYFAISHWAQHPGWWPHLWFSSIEQHYNMDGFDPPFSAAAYLRAFAASLVRAVSLNSWVGISV
;
A
#
# COMPACT_ATOMS: atom_id res chain seq x y z
N ALA A 1 -5.46 -18.33 7.20
CA ALA A 1 -6.75 -17.61 7.31
C ALA A 1 -6.67 -16.18 6.76
N VAL A 2 -5.70 -15.37 7.23
CA VAL A 2 -5.52 -13.96 6.82
C VAL A 2 -5.40 -13.79 5.30
N SER A 3 -4.65 -14.65 4.62
CA SER A 3 -4.48 -14.55 3.16
C SER A 3 -5.80 -14.70 2.38
N VAL A 4 -6.62 -15.71 2.72
CA VAL A 4 -7.91 -15.96 2.06
C VAL A 4 -8.87 -14.79 2.30
N LEU A 5 -8.96 -14.30 3.55
CA LEU A 5 -9.77 -13.14 3.87
C LEU A 5 -9.35 -11.90 3.07
N SER A 6 -8.04 -11.67 2.95
CA SER A 6 -7.49 -10.51 2.24
C SER A 6 -7.79 -10.56 0.74
N VAL A 7 -7.66 -11.74 0.12
CA VAL A 7 -8.03 -11.98 -1.28
C VAL A 7 -9.51 -11.70 -1.51
N LEU A 8 -10.37 -12.27 -0.66
CA LEU A 8 -11.82 -12.09 -0.77
C LEU A 8 -12.23 -10.64 -0.56
N LEU A 9 -11.63 -9.96 0.43
CA LEU A 9 -11.88 -8.55 0.71
C LEU A 9 -11.45 -7.67 -0.46
N PHE A 10 -10.24 -7.86 -0.98
CA PHE A 10 -9.73 -7.12 -2.14
C PHE A 10 -10.63 -7.32 -3.36
N GLY A 11 -10.92 -8.58 -3.71
CA GLY A 11 -11.76 -8.92 -4.85
C GLY A 11 -13.18 -8.37 -4.73
N ALA A 12 -13.79 -8.46 -3.55
CA ALA A 12 -15.12 -7.92 -3.30
C ALA A 12 -15.15 -6.40 -3.47
N ILE A 13 -14.17 -5.67 -2.89
CA ILE A 13 -14.09 -4.22 -3.04
C ILE A 13 -13.87 -3.83 -4.50
N ALA A 14 -12.98 -4.52 -5.22
CA ALA A 14 -12.72 -4.26 -6.63
C ALA A 14 -13.99 -4.44 -7.49
N LEU A 15 -14.74 -5.53 -7.28
CA LEU A 15 -15.99 -5.78 -8.00
C LEU A 15 -17.10 -4.79 -7.63
N LEU A 16 -17.20 -4.42 -6.34
CA LEU A 16 -18.15 -3.40 -5.87
C LEU A 16 -17.87 -2.04 -6.49
N TRP A 17 -16.59 -1.69 -6.65
CA TRP A 17 -16.18 -0.45 -7.29
C TRP A 17 -16.49 -0.49 -8.80
N LEU A 18 -16.12 -1.56 -9.52
CA LEU A 18 -16.50 -1.70 -10.93
C LEU A 18 -18.02 -1.63 -11.13
N ARG A 19 -18.79 -2.21 -10.20
CA ARG A 19 -20.25 -2.11 -10.20
C ARG A 19 -20.75 -0.69 -9.97
N SER A 20 -20.14 0.08 -9.07
CA SER A 20 -20.59 1.45 -8.79
C SER A 20 -20.39 2.38 -9.98
N GLU A 21 -19.38 2.10 -10.81
CA GLU A 21 -19.07 2.86 -12.03
C GLU A 21 -19.72 2.28 -13.30
N SER A 22 -20.65 1.32 -13.16
CA SER A 22 -21.27 0.61 -14.30
C SER A 22 -20.26 -0.04 -15.26
N ALA A 23 -19.05 -0.35 -14.78
CA ALA A 23 -17.91 -0.84 -15.54
C ALA A 23 -17.66 -2.35 -15.31
N LEU A 24 -18.66 -3.10 -14.86
CA LEU A 24 -18.55 -4.55 -14.60
C LEU A 24 -18.08 -5.35 -15.81
N ALA A 25 -18.39 -4.89 -17.02
CA ALA A 25 -17.90 -5.52 -18.25
C ALA A 25 -16.36 -5.54 -18.35
N LEU A 26 -15.67 -4.64 -17.64
CA LEU A 26 -14.21 -4.58 -17.56
C LEU A 26 -13.62 -5.48 -16.46
N ALA A 27 -14.44 -6.24 -15.73
CA ALA A 27 -13.94 -7.17 -14.72
C ALA A 27 -12.90 -8.17 -15.24
N PRO A 28 -13.01 -8.76 -16.46
CA PRO A 28 -11.97 -9.61 -17.02
C PRO A 28 -10.65 -8.85 -17.27
N VAL A 29 -10.74 -7.58 -17.69
CA VAL A 29 -9.56 -6.72 -17.89
C VAL A 29 -8.89 -6.42 -16.55
N ALA A 30 -9.67 -6.07 -15.52
CA ALA A 30 -9.15 -5.89 -14.18
C ALA A 30 -8.49 -7.17 -13.65
N GLY A 31 -9.08 -8.34 -13.92
CA GLY A 31 -8.49 -9.64 -13.61
C GLY A 31 -7.14 -9.85 -14.31
N ALA A 32 -7.05 -9.54 -15.60
CA ALA A 32 -5.80 -9.62 -16.36
C ALA A 32 -4.71 -8.69 -15.78
N VAL A 33 -5.08 -7.46 -15.42
CA VAL A 33 -4.17 -6.51 -14.76
C VAL A 33 -3.69 -7.04 -13.41
N LEU A 34 -4.57 -7.66 -12.61
CA LEU A 34 -4.19 -8.27 -11.34
C LEU A 34 -3.25 -9.47 -11.52
N MET A 35 -3.47 -10.29 -12.55
CA MET A 35 -2.56 -11.38 -12.89
C MET A 35 -1.18 -10.85 -13.29
N MET A 36 -1.14 -9.81 -14.14
CA MET A 36 0.11 -9.13 -14.49
C MET A 36 0.79 -8.52 -13.26
N ALA A 37 0.03 -8.01 -12.29
CA ALA A 37 0.55 -7.48 -11.04
C ALA A 37 0.97 -8.57 -10.02
N GLU A 38 1.10 -9.84 -10.43
CA GLU A 38 1.49 -10.99 -9.59
C GLU A 38 0.59 -11.16 -8.35
N PHE A 39 -0.70 -10.81 -8.48
CA PHE A 39 -1.68 -10.90 -7.38
C PHE A 39 -1.78 -12.33 -6.83
N SER A 40 -1.60 -13.35 -7.67
CA SER A 40 -1.59 -14.75 -7.25
C SER A 40 -0.47 -15.08 -6.26
N ASP A 41 0.71 -14.48 -6.45
CA ASP A 41 1.85 -14.73 -5.57
C ASP A 41 1.71 -13.94 -4.27
N ALA A 42 1.21 -12.69 -4.35
CA ALA A 42 0.81 -11.92 -3.18
C ALA A 42 -0.27 -12.66 -2.35
N ALA A 43 -1.22 -13.32 -3.01
CA ALA A 43 -2.26 -14.14 -2.36
C ALA A 43 -1.72 -15.42 -1.69
N ARG A 44 -0.54 -15.91 -2.10
CA ARG A 44 0.11 -17.08 -1.51
C ARG A 44 1.10 -16.71 -0.41
N ALA A 45 1.70 -15.52 -0.48
CA ALA A 45 2.75 -15.07 0.43
C ALA A 45 2.30 -14.95 1.90
N ALA A 46 1.00 -14.96 2.18
CA ALA A 46 0.42 -14.86 3.54
C ALA A 46 0.98 -13.67 4.36
N THR A 47 1.43 -12.62 3.67
CA THR A 47 1.93 -11.37 4.25
C THR A 47 0.78 -10.40 4.57
N PRO A 48 0.98 -9.43 5.48
CA PRO A 48 -0.01 -8.39 5.75
C PRO A 48 -0.25 -7.44 4.56
N ASP A 49 0.59 -7.50 3.53
CA ASP A 49 0.60 -6.59 2.39
C ASP A 49 -0.69 -6.62 1.58
N LEU A 50 -1.26 -7.81 1.42
CA LEU A 50 -2.51 -7.96 0.68
C LEU A 50 -3.70 -7.40 1.48
N LEU A 51 -3.71 -7.59 2.80
CA LEU A 51 -4.71 -7.00 3.68
C LEU A 51 -4.61 -5.46 3.65
N CYS A 52 -3.38 -4.94 3.75
CA CYS A 52 -3.09 -3.52 3.64
C CYS A 52 -3.60 -2.95 2.31
N SER A 53 -3.31 -3.62 1.20
CA SER A 53 -3.77 -3.24 -0.15
C SER A 53 -5.30 -3.25 -0.26
N ALA A 54 -5.98 -4.26 0.32
CA ALA A 54 -7.44 -4.34 0.34
C ALA A 54 -8.06 -3.17 1.12
N LEU A 55 -7.49 -2.83 2.28
CA LEU A 55 -7.94 -1.71 3.11
C LEU A 55 -7.68 -0.36 2.42
N PHE A 56 -6.55 -0.19 1.74
CA PHE A 56 -6.28 0.99 0.91
C PHE A 56 -7.29 1.13 -0.23
N LEU A 57 -7.56 0.06 -0.96
CA LEU A 57 -8.54 0.07 -2.04
C LEU A 57 -9.93 0.43 -1.50
N GLY A 58 -10.33 -0.14 -0.36
CA GLY A 58 -11.59 0.17 0.30
C GLY A 58 -11.67 1.62 0.80
N GLY A 59 -10.59 2.14 1.39
CA GLY A 59 -10.50 3.52 1.84
C GLY A 59 -10.60 4.51 0.68
N LEU A 60 -9.94 4.21 -0.44
CA LEU A 60 -10.01 5.02 -1.65
C LEU A 60 -11.40 4.94 -2.30
N PHE A 61 -12.01 3.75 -2.33
CA PHE A 61 -13.40 3.59 -2.77
C PHE A 61 -14.37 4.40 -1.91
N ALA A 62 -14.24 4.34 -0.58
CA ALA A 62 -15.06 5.13 0.34
C ALA A 62 -14.85 6.64 0.14
N TYR A 63 -13.62 7.07 -0.10
CA TYR A 63 -13.28 8.45 -0.44
C TYR A 63 -13.98 8.91 -1.73
N VAL A 64 -13.88 8.13 -2.82
CA VAL A 64 -14.55 8.44 -4.09
C VAL A 64 -16.08 8.53 -3.93
N ARG A 65 -16.65 7.73 -3.02
CA ARG A 65 -18.08 7.76 -2.69
C ARG A 65 -18.47 8.88 -1.72
N GLY A 66 -17.55 9.75 -1.30
CA GLY A 66 -17.79 10.82 -0.33
C GLY A 66 -18.07 10.34 1.10
N ARG A 67 -17.74 9.08 1.42
CA ARG A 67 -17.94 8.49 2.75
C ARG A 67 -16.74 8.76 3.65
N GLU A 68 -16.64 10.00 4.12
CA GLU A 68 -15.48 10.51 4.87
C GLU A 68 -15.10 9.64 6.07
N VAL A 69 -16.07 9.22 6.89
CA VAL A 69 -15.81 8.39 8.09
C VAL A 69 -15.27 7.01 7.72
N ALA A 70 -15.87 6.37 6.70
CA ALA A 70 -15.41 5.06 6.25
C ALA A 70 -14.02 5.15 5.62
N ALA A 71 -13.74 6.21 4.85
CA ALA A 71 -12.42 6.47 4.29
C ALA A 71 -11.37 6.63 5.41
N ALA A 72 -11.67 7.44 6.43
CA ALA A 72 -10.78 7.64 7.58
C ALA A 72 -10.44 6.31 8.28
N ILE A 73 -11.47 5.52 8.60
CA ILE A 73 -11.31 4.25 9.31
C ILE A 73 -10.50 3.25 8.46
N LEU A 74 -10.86 3.08 7.18
CA LEU A 74 -10.19 2.09 6.33
C LEU A 74 -8.74 2.46 6.04
N LEU A 75 -8.45 3.74 5.81
CA LEU A 75 -7.08 4.22 5.63
C LEU A 75 -6.24 4.07 6.91
N PHE A 76 -6.83 4.35 8.08
CA PHE A 76 -6.16 4.13 9.35
C PHE A 76 -5.90 2.64 9.63
N LEU A 77 -6.87 1.77 9.33
CA LEU A 77 -6.71 0.32 9.45
C LEU A 77 -5.64 -0.22 8.48
N ALA A 78 -5.54 0.35 7.27
CA ALA A 78 -4.48 -0.01 6.32
C ALA A 78 -3.09 0.27 6.90
N PHE A 79 -2.94 1.42 7.57
CA PHE A 79 -1.73 1.76 8.33
C PHE A 79 -1.47 0.80 9.50
N MET A 80 -2.49 0.45 10.28
CA MET A 80 -2.35 -0.53 11.36
C MET A 80 -1.94 -1.91 10.87
N ALA A 81 -2.37 -2.32 9.67
CA ALA A 81 -1.96 -3.59 9.08
C ALA A 81 -0.47 -3.61 8.70
N ARG A 82 0.09 -2.45 8.27
CA ARG A 82 1.51 -2.31 7.98
C ARG A 82 1.97 -0.85 8.20
N PRO A 83 2.69 -0.55 9.30
CA PRO A 83 3.08 0.83 9.64
C PRO A 83 3.93 1.52 8.57
N ASP A 84 4.73 0.77 7.81
CA ASP A 84 5.53 1.32 6.69
C ASP A 84 4.67 1.95 5.59
N SER A 85 3.39 1.57 5.50
CA SER A 85 2.45 2.10 4.51
C SER A 85 2.05 3.57 4.75
N ILE A 86 2.52 4.19 5.83
CA ILE A 86 2.35 5.63 6.07
C ILE A 86 2.84 6.49 4.91
N VAL A 87 3.86 6.02 4.17
CA VAL A 87 4.36 6.72 2.97
C VAL A 87 3.25 6.89 1.93
N PHE A 88 2.42 5.87 1.71
CA PHE A 88 1.30 5.96 0.76
C PHE A 88 0.23 6.94 1.23
N LEU A 89 -0.07 6.96 2.53
CA LEU A 89 -1.01 7.92 3.12
C LEU A 89 -0.47 9.35 3.04
N ALA A 90 0.83 9.55 3.26
CA ALA A 90 1.47 10.84 3.14
C ALA A 90 1.42 11.37 1.70
N ILE A 91 1.75 10.54 0.71
CA ILE A 91 1.63 10.90 -0.71
C ILE A 91 0.17 11.24 -1.03
N PHE A 92 -0.78 10.41 -0.60
CA PHE A 92 -2.20 10.65 -0.84
C PHE A 92 -2.67 11.98 -0.21
N ALA A 93 -2.28 12.26 1.03
CA ALA A 93 -2.59 13.51 1.71
C ALA A 93 -1.99 14.74 0.99
N VAL A 94 -0.73 14.64 0.53
CA VAL A 94 -0.09 15.71 -0.26
C VAL A 94 -0.84 15.95 -1.56
N LEU A 95 -1.28 14.90 -2.27
CA LEU A 95 -2.10 15.04 -3.47
C LEU A 95 -3.44 15.70 -3.17
N LEU A 96 -4.14 15.30 -2.10
CA LEU A 96 -5.41 15.91 -1.69
C LEU A 96 -5.26 17.41 -1.42
N VAL A 97 -4.22 17.80 -0.68
CA VAL A 97 -3.93 19.20 -0.37
C VAL A 97 -3.53 19.97 -1.65
N GLY A 98 -2.66 19.39 -2.48
CA GLY A 98 -2.18 20.00 -3.72
C GLY A 98 -3.30 20.28 -4.72
N TYR A 99 -4.25 19.35 -4.86
CA TYR A 99 -5.44 19.50 -5.69
C TYR A 99 -6.61 20.21 -4.99
N ARG A 100 -6.40 20.71 -3.76
CA ARG A 100 -7.40 21.43 -2.94
C ARG A 100 -8.70 20.64 -2.74
N GLN A 101 -8.60 19.31 -2.66
CA GLN A 101 -9.72 18.41 -2.44
C GLN A 101 -10.17 18.50 -0.97
N LYS A 102 -11.47 18.73 -0.73
CA LYS A 102 -12.05 18.85 0.62
C LYS A 102 -12.33 17.48 1.26
N ALA A 103 -11.31 16.63 1.29
CA ALA A 103 -11.38 15.23 1.75
C ALA A 103 -11.05 15.09 3.24
N TRP A 104 -11.86 15.70 4.10
CA TRP A 104 -11.55 15.83 5.53
C TRP A 104 -11.38 14.48 6.25
N GLY A 105 -12.13 13.45 5.85
CA GLY A 105 -12.02 12.10 6.39
C GLY A 105 -10.69 11.44 6.03
N ALA A 106 -10.26 11.55 4.77
CA ALA A 106 -8.96 11.03 4.36
C ALA A 106 -7.79 11.74 5.07
N LEU A 107 -7.88 13.07 5.23
CA LEU A 107 -6.90 13.85 5.98
C LEU A 107 -6.91 13.52 7.47
N ALA A 108 -8.08 13.31 8.08
CA ALA A 108 -8.20 12.89 9.47
C ALA A 108 -7.62 11.48 9.68
N GLY A 109 -7.88 10.55 8.76
CA GLY A 109 -7.28 9.21 8.75
C GLY A 109 -5.75 9.28 8.69
N PHE A 110 -5.21 10.11 7.79
CA PHE A 110 -3.76 10.34 7.72
C PHE A 110 -3.20 10.96 9.02
N ALA A 111 -3.86 11.97 9.59
CA ALA A 111 -3.43 12.58 10.83
C ALA A 111 -3.40 11.57 12.00
N ALA A 112 -4.44 10.73 12.10
CA ALA A 112 -4.49 9.66 13.10
C ALA A 112 -3.35 8.64 12.89
N SER A 113 -3.08 8.24 11.64
CA SER A 113 -1.96 7.36 11.30
C SER A 113 -0.61 7.98 11.64
N LEU A 114 -0.44 9.29 11.43
CA LEU A 114 0.80 10.01 11.74
C LEU A 114 1.07 10.03 13.25
N VAL A 115 0.05 10.34 14.05
CA VAL A 115 0.14 10.29 15.52
C VAL A 115 0.48 8.87 15.99
N ALA A 116 -0.22 7.88 15.45
CA ALA A 116 0.02 6.47 15.79
C ALA A 116 1.41 5.99 15.33
N TYR A 117 1.94 6.50 14.22
CA TYR A 117 3.31 6.19 13.77
C TYR A 117 4.37 6.65 14.74
N PHE A 118 4.29 7.88 15.24
CA PHE A 118 5.23 8.36 16.26
C PHE A 118 5.09 7.59 17.57
N ALA A 119 3.87 7.23 17.96
CA ALA A 119 3.64 6.38 19.12
C ALA A 119 4.26 4.98 18.94
N ILE A 120 4.03 4.32 17.80
CA ILE A 120 4.61 2.99 17.52
C ILE A 120 6.14 3.08 17.45
N SER A 121 6.68 4.09 16.78
CA SER A 121 8.14 4.27 16.65
C SER A 121 8.80 4.46 18.02
N HIS A 122 8.18 5.25 18.91
CA HIS A 122 8.73 5.50 20.24
C HIS A 122 8.59 4.29 21.17
N TRP A 123 7.41 3.67 21.23
CA TRP A 123 7.09 2.66 22.24
C TRP A 123 7.44 1.23 21.80
N ALA A 124 7.33 0.93 20.51
CA ALA A 124 7.63 -0.40 19.96
C ALA A 124 9.01 -0.48 19.29
N GLN A 125 9.81 0.60 19.36
CA GLN A 125 11.14 0.71 18.73
C GLN A 125 11.12 0.30 17.24
N HIS A 126 10.02 0.60 16.56
CA HIS A 126 9.84 0.22 15.16
C HIS A 126 10.79 1.06 14.28
N PRO A 127 11.66 0.46 13.44
CA PRO A 127 12.67 1.18 12.65
C PRO A 127 12.07 2.18 11.67
N GLY A 128 10.88 1.85 11.16
CA GLY A 128 10.15 2.68 10.20
C GLY A 128 10.50 2.35 8.75
N TRP A 129 9.87 3.09 7.84
CA TRP A 129 9.87 2.75 6.41
C TRP A 129 11.24 2.92 5.74
N TRP A 130 12.04 3.90 6.18
CA TRP A 130 13.31 4.24 5.54
C TRP A 130 14.40 3.18 5.78
N PRO A 131 14.65 2.74 7.03
CA PRO A 131 15.55 1.60 7.28
C PRO A 131 15.11 0.33 6.53
N HIS A 132 13.80 0.03 6.49
CA HIS A 132 13.26 -1.11 5.74
C HIS A 132 13.53 -1.03 4.23
N LEU A 133 13.41 0.17 3.63
CA LEU A 133 13.72 0.39 2.22
C LEU A 133 15.21 0.23 1.94
N TRP A 134 16.07 0.79 2.81
CA TRP A 134 17.52 0.67 2.70
C TRP A 134 17.95 -0.80 2.74
N PHE A 135 17.46 -1.54 3.73
CA PHE A 135 17.72 -2.96 3.88
C PHE A 135 17.38 -3.77 2.62
N SER A 136 16.22 -3.47 2.03
CA SER A 136 15.69 -4.24 0.91
C SER A 136 16.37 -3.91 -0.44
N SER A 137 16.93 -2.70 -0.57
CA SER A 137 17.30 -2.14 -1.87
C SER A 137 18.76 -1.71 -1.99
N ILE A 138 19.44 -1.47 -0.88
CA ILE A 138 20.79 -0.91 -0.85
C ILE A 138 21.74 -1.90 -0.18
N GLU A 139 21.48 -2.23 1.09
CA GLU A 139 22.38 -3.08 1.87
C GLU A 139 21.61 -3.90 2.91
N GLN A 140 21.62 -5.22 2.73
CA GLN A 140 21.05 -6.15 3.67
C GLN A 140 21.94 -6.25 4.91
N HIS A 141 21.34 -6.06 6.08
CA HIS A 141 22.01 -6.22 7.37
C HIS A 141 21.55 -7.52 8.03
N TYR A 142 22.28 -8.02 9.03
CA TYR A 142 21.82 -9.18 9.80
C TYR A 142 20.80 -8.81 10.88
N ASN A 143 20.92 -7.59 11.43
CA ASN A 143 20.00 -7.03 12.41
C ASN A 143 19.75 -5.54 12.08
N MET A 144 18.53 -5.08 12.32
CA MET A 144 18.10 -3.68 12.14
C MET A 144 18.05 -2.89 13.47
N ASP A 145 18.39 -3.52 14.60
CA ASP A 145 18.50 -2.82 15.88
C ASP A 145 19.52 -1.68 15.82
N GLY A 146 19.06 -0.46 16.13
CA GLY A 146 19.89 0.75 16.08
C GLY A 146 20.30 1.17 14.66
N PHE A 147 19.75 0.55 13.61
CA PHE A 147 20.04 0.90 12.23
C PHE A 147 19.26 2.14 11.78
N ASP A 148 19.91 3.29 11.82
CA ASP A 148 19.35 4.60 11.45
C ASP A 148 20.17 5.26 10.33
N PRO A 149 20.05 4.78 9.07
CA PRO A 149 20.76 5.38 7.95
C PRO A 149 20.26 6.80 7.69
N PRO A 150 21.14 7.80 7.46
CA PRO A 150 20.71 9.15 7.16
C PRO A 150 19.89 9.17 5.86
N PHE A 151 18.77 9.91 5.87
CA PHE A 151 17.95 10.05 4.68
C PHE A 151 18.75 10.65 3.52
N SER A 152 18.69 10.02 2.35
CA SER A 152 19.35 10.49 1.14
C SER A 152 18.42 10.32 -0.06
N ALA A 153 18.06 11.46 -0.67
CA ALA A 153 17.24 11.46 -1.88
C ALA A 153 17.91 10.69 -3.03
N ALA A 154 19.24 10.78 -3.15
CA ALA A 154 20.00 10.03 -4.15
C ALA A 154 19.91 8.51 -3.90
N ALA A 155 20.02 8.08 -2.64
CA ALA A 155 19.87 6.68 -2.27
C ALA A 155 18.45 6.16 -2.52
N TYR A 156 17.42 6.97 -2.22
CA TYR A 156 16.03 6.65 -2.52
C TYR A 156 15.79 6.48 -4.03
N LEU A 157 16.27 7.43 -4.85
CA LEU A 157 16.15 7.34 -6.31
C LEU A 157 16.89 6.13 -6.87
N ARG A 158 18.07 5.80 -6.33
CA ARG A 158 18.81 4.59 -6.70
C ARG A 158 18.06 3.32 -6.34
N ALA A 159 17.50 3.24 -5.13
CA ALA A 159 16.67 2.12 -4.70
C ALA A 159 15.44 1.95 -5.59
N PHE A 160 14.79 3.06 -5.96
CA PHE A 160 13.67 3.05 -6.90
C PHE A 160 14.08 2.53 -8.28
N ALA A 161 15.18 3.05 -8.84
CA ALA A 161 15.68 2.61 -10.14
C ALA A 161 16.07 1.12 -10.13
N ALA A 162 16.72 0.64 -9.07
CA ALA A 162 17.07 -0.77 -8.91
C ALA A 162 15.82 -1.66 -8.83
N SER A 163 14.79 -1.23 -8.10
CA SER A 163 13.50 -1.92 -8.02
C SER A 163 12.77 -1.95 -9.37
N LEU A 164 12.82 -0.86 -10.14
CA LEU A 164 12.23 -0.80 -11.48
C LEU A 164 12.94 -1.75 -12.45
N VAL A 165 14.28 -1.73 -12.48
CA VAL A 165 15.07 -2.65 -13.31
C VAL A 165 14.79 -4.10 -12.92
N ARG A 166 14.74 -4.39 -11.62
CA ARG A 166 14.41 -5.73 -11.12
C ARG A 166 13.02 -6.16 -11.54
N ALA A 167 12.02 -5.28 -11.38
CA ALA A 167 10.66 -5.55 -11.81
C ALA A 167 10.65 -5.89 -13.30
N VAL A 168 11.21 -5.06 -14.17
CA VAL A 168 11.24 -5.33 -15.63
C VAL A 168 12.02 -6.60 -15.99
N SER A 169 13.12 -6.89 -15.28
CA SER A 169 14.01 -8.01 -15.63
C SER A 169 13.55 -9.37 -15.10
N LEU A 170 12.86 -9.40 -13.96
CA LEU A 170 12.41 -10.62 -13.30
C LEU A 170 10.91 -10.89 -13.50
N ASN A 171 10.15 -9.89 -13.98
CA ASN A 171 8.73 -10.05 -14.26
C ASN A 171 8.49 -11.13 -15.31
N SER A 172 7.73 -12.14 -14.92
CA SER A 172 7.39 -13.30 -15.75
C SER A 172 6.08 -13.12 -16.53
N TRP A 173 5.66 -11.88 -16.81
CA TRP A 173 4.27 -11.56 -17.21
C TRP A 173 3.84 -12.26 -18.52
N VAL A 174 4.80 -12.59 -19.38
CA VAL A 174 4.56 -13.35 -20.63
C VAL A 174 4.27 -14.84 -20.37
N GLY A 175 4.77 -15.41 -19.27
CA GLY A 175 4.58 -16.81 -18.86
C GLY A 175 3.19 -17.14 -18.32
N ILE A 176 2.29 -16.17 -18.19
CA ILE A 176 0.87 -16.41 -17.85
C ILE A 176 0.07 -16.82 -19.11
N SER A 177 0.66 -16.67 -20.31
CA SER A 177 0.03 -16.98 -21.60
C SER A 177 0.62 -18.19 -22.34
N VAL A 178 1.51 -18.98 -21.70
CA VAL A 178 2.11 -20.20 -22.28
C VAL A 178 2.00 -21.37 -21.33
#